data_AF-W4E9L4-F1
#
_entry.id   AF-W4E9L4-F1
#
_cell.length_a   1.000
_cell.length_b   1.000
_cell.length_c   1.000
_cell.angle_alpha   90.00
_cell.angle_beta   90.00
_cell.angle_gamma   90.00
#
_symmetry.space_group_name_H-M   'P 1'
#
loop_
_entity.id
_entity.type
_entity.pdbx_description
1 polymer ?
#
loop_
_entity_poly.entity_id
_entity_poly.type
_entity_poly.pdbx_seq_one_letter_code
_entity_poly.pdbx_strand_id
1 'polypeptide(L)' 'MKNEKKENQNIYKWISIISIILIPLTAGIVIVFDINRGPMQFLIMTLGLLCISWINWSKYKEKSNS' A
#
# COMPACT_ATOMS: atom_id res chain seq x y z
N MET A 1 29.26 -18.12 0.66
CA MET A 1 27.89 -18.64 0.88
C MET A 1 26.99 -17.44 1.17
N LYS A 2 26.40 -16.82 0.12
CA LYS A 2 25.48 -15.70 0.30
C LYS A 2 24.16 -16.27 0.79
N ASN A 3 23.82 -16.00 2.04
CA ASN A 3 22.48 -16.21 2.58
C ASN A 3 21.55 -15.19 1.91
N GLU A 4 21.21 -15.44 0.64
CA GLU A 4 20.07 -14.79 0.01
C GLU A 4 18.84 -15.35 0.70
N LYS A 5 18.44 -14.71 1.81
CA LYS A 5 17.10 -14.85 2.35
C LYS A 5 16.18 -14.76 1.14
N LYS A 6 15.53 -15.89 0.79
CA LYS A 6 14.41 -15.96 -0.13
C LYS A 6 13.34 -15.04 0.45
N GLU A 7 13.48 -13.75 0.18
CA GLU A 7 12.55 -12.74 0.58
C GLU A 7 11.26 -13.10 -0.15
N ASN A 8 10.29 -13.60 0.63
CA ASN A 8 9.07 -14.18 0.10
C ASN A 8 8.39 -13.11 -0.76
N GLN A 9 8.43 -13.28 -2.09
CA GLN A 9 7.91 -12.31 -3.06
C GLN A 9 6.46 -11.95 -2.77
N ASN A 10 5.74 -12.86 -2.14
CA ASN A 10 4.38 -12.64 -1.69
C ASN A 10 4.24 -11.48 -0.70
N ILE A 11 5.29 -11.14 0.08
CA ILE A 11 5.29 -10.00 1.00
C ILE A 11 5.03 -8.68 0.26
N TYR A 12 5.70 -8.45 -0.88
CA TYR A 12 5.49 -7.25 -1.68
C TYR A 12 4.07 -7.17 -2.26
N LYS A 13 3.53 -8.32 -2.68
CA LYS A 13 2.14 -8.44 -3.12
C LYS A 13 1.15 -8.12 -2.00
N TRP A 14 1.36 -8.67 -0.80
CA TRP A 14 0.53 -8.40 0.37
C TRP A 14 0.58 -6.94 0.79
N ILE A 15 1.77 -6.31 0.82
CA ILE A 15 1.91 -4.89 1.14
C ILE A 15 1.13 -4.04 0.13
N SER A 16 1.25 -4.33 -1.18
CA SER A 16 0.53 -3.61 -2.22
C SER A 16 -0.99 -3.69 -2.05
N ILE A 17 -1.52 -4.89 -1.75
CA ILE A 17 -2.94 -5.12 -1.51
C ILE A 17 -3.41 -4.40 -0.22
N ILE A 18 -2.66 -4.54 0.87
CA ILE A 18 -2.98 -3.90 2.15
C ILE A 18 -3.02 -2.37 2.00
N SER A 19 -2.07 -1.78 1.28
CA SER A 19 -2.04 -0.34 1.00
C SER A 19 -3.29 0.14 0.28
N ILE A 20 -3.84 -0.64 -0.65
CA ILE A 20 -5.09 -0.29 -1.35
C ILE A 20 -6.29 -0.43 -0.42
N ILE A 21 -6.36 -1.50 0.38
CA ILE A 21 -7.47 -1.76 1.32
C ILE A 21 -7.54 -0.69 2.43
N LEU A 22 -6.40 -0.13 2.83
CA LEU A 22 -6.34 0.95 3.82
C LEU A 22 -7.06 2.23 3.39
N ILE A 23 -7.18 2.50 2.09
CA ILE A 23 -7.83 3.71 1.55
C ILE A 23 -9.33 3.74 1.92
N PRO A 24 -10.17 2.75 1.52
CA PRO A 24 -11.59 2.75 1.88
C PRO A 24 -11.82 2.55 3.37
N LEU A 25 -10.94 1.82 4.09
CA LEU A 25 -11.04 1.71 5.55
C LEU A 25 -10.90 3.08 6.22
N THR A 26 -9.90 3.87 5.80
CA THR A 26 -9.72 5.22 6.33
C THR A 26 -10.90 6.11 5.95
N ALA A 27 -11.38 6.03 4.70
CA ALA A 27 -12.55 6.78 4.26
C ALA A 27 -13.77 6.47 5.14
N GLY A 28 -14.03 5.18 5.39
CA GLY A 28 -15.13 4.73 6.22
C GLY A 28 -15.02 5.25 7.66
N ILE A 29 -13.84 5.20 8.27
CA ILE A 29 -13.62 5.75 9.62
C ILE A 29 -13.89 7.26 9.64
N VAL A 30 -13.39 8.00 8.65
CA VAL A 30 -13.61 9.45 8.56
C VAL A 30 -15.10 9.80 8.48
N ILE A 31 -15.86 9.04 7.67
CA ILE A 31 -17.31 9.22 7.53
C ILE A 31 -18.06 8.81 8.81
N VAL A 32 -17.75 7.65 9.39
CA VAL A 32 -18.48 7.11 10.57
C VAL A 32 -18.26 7.97 11.82
N PHE A 33 -17.06 8.48 12.01
CA PHE A 33 -16.70 9.27 13.19
C PHE A 33 -16.81 10.79 12.97
N ASP A 34 -17.37 11.22 11.83
CA ASP A 34 -17.49 12.64 11.41
C ASP A 34 -16.19 13.43 11.66
N ILE A 35 -15.06 12.80 11.31
CA ILE A 35 -13.76 13.40 11.56
C ILE A 35 -13.58 14.48 10.51
N ASN A 36 -13.60 15.75 10.93
CA ASN A 36 -13.34 16.90 10.07
C ASN A 36 -11.85 17.00 9.68
N ARG A 37 -11.31 15.95 9.05
CA ARG A 37 -10.02 16.03 8.36
C ARG A 37 -10.24 16.74 7.04
N GLY A 38 -9.42 17.75 6.79
CA GLY A 38 -9.48 18.49 5.54
C GLY A 38 -9.34 17.55 4.34
N PRO A 39 -10.12 17.74 3.26
CA PRO A 39 -10.11 16.86 2.09
C PRO A 39 -8.69 16.71 1.48
N MET A 40 -7.87 17.76 1.58
CA MET A 40 -6.46 17.72 1.15
C MET A 40 -5.61 16.70 1.92
N GLN A 41 -5.83 16.54 3.22
CA GLN A 41 -5.09 15.56 4.02
C GLN A 41 -5.44 14.13 3.61
N PHE A 42 -6.72 13.87 3.36
CA PHE A 42 -7.17 12.57 2.86
C PHE A 42 -6.60 12.26 1.47
N LEU A 43 -6.54 13.27 0.61
CA LEU A 43 -6.01 13.17 -0.75
C LEU A 43 -4.50 12.86 -0.74
N ILE A 44 -3.72 13.58 0.09
CA ILE A 44 -2.28 13.32 0.27
C ILE A 44 -2.05 11.90 0.81
N MET A 45 -2.83 11.47 1.79
CA MET A 45 -2.70 10.13 2.38
C MET A 45 -3.01 9.02 1.36
N THR A 46 -4.06 9.22 0.55
CA THR A 46 -4.47 8.31 -0.52
C THR A 46 -3.39 8.20 -1.60
N LEU A 47 -2.84 9.34 -2.05
CA LEU A 47 -1.75 9.36 -3.02
C LEU A 47 -0.50 8.65 -2.49
N GLY A 48 -0.15 8.87 -1.22
CA GLY A 48 0.96 8.17 -0.57
C GLY A 48 0.78 6.64 -0.58
N LEU A 49 -0.40 6.16 -0.21
CA LEU A 49 -0.73 4.72 -0.23
C LEU A 49 -0.72 4.14 -1.64
N LEU A 50 -1.20 4.90 -2.64
CA LEU A 50 -1.15 4.50 -4.05
C LEU A 50 0.29 4.39 -4.55
N CYS A 51 1.15 5.37 -4.25
CA CYS A 51 2.57 5.31 -4.62
C CYS A 51 3.29 4.11 -3.98
N ILE A 52 3.06 3.88 -2.67
CA ILE A 52 3.63 2.72 -1.96
C ILE A 52 3.12 1.42 -2.57
N SER A 53 1.82 1.33 -2.86
CA SER A 53 1.24 0.16 -3.50
C SER A 53 1.87 -0.11 -4.88
N TRP A 54 2.04 0.94 -5.68
CA TRP A 54 2.62 0.85 -7.02
C TRP A 54 4.08 0.41 -7.00
N ILE A 55 4.91 0.98 -6.12
CA ILE A 55 6.32 0.61 -5.98
C ILE A 55 6.44 -0.87 -5.58
N ASN A 56 5.66 -1.32 -4.60
CA ASN A 56 5.69 -2.72 -4.15
C ASN A 56 5.16 -3.68 -5.21
N TRP A 57 4.13 -3.28 -5.97
CA TRP A 57 3.63 -4.06 -7.10
C TRP A 57 4.66 -4.19 -8.23
N SER A 58 5.36 -3.10 -8.55
CA SER A 58 6.43 -3.09 -9.55
C SER A 58 7.56 -4.03 -9.13
N LYS A 59 8.03 -3.95 -7.87
CA LYS A 59 9.05 -4.86 -7.33
C LYS A 59 8.63 -6.32 -7.34
N TYR A 60 7.35 -6.59 -7.03
CA TYR A 60 6.80 -7.93 -7.13
C TYR A 60 6.88 -8.47 -8.58
N LYS A 61 6.46 -7.67 -9.57
CA LYS A 61 6.53 -8.07 -10.98
C LYS A 61 7.96 -8.26 -11.49
N GLU A 62 8.85 -7.34 -11.17
CA GLU A 62 10.27 -7.38 -11.59
C GLU A 62 10.95 -8.67 -11.10
N LYS A 63 10.70 -9.08 -9.86
CA LYS A 63 11.25 -10.31 -9.28
C LYS A 63 10.54 -11.58 -9.76
N SER A 64 9.30 -11.48 -10.25
CA SER A 64 8.56 -12.62 -10.83
C SER A 64 8.96 -12.97 -12.27
N ASN A 65 9.54 -11.99 -12.98
CA ASN A 65 10.00 -12.14 -14.37
C ASN A 65 11.51 -12.43 -14.49
N SER A 66 12.21 -12.63 -13.37
CA SER A 66 13.64 -12.94 -13.30
C SER A 66 13.87 -14.36 -12.81
#